data_AF-A0A7S2H0I9-F1
#
_entry.id   AF-A0A7S2H0I9-F1
#
_cell.length_a   1.000
_cell.length_b   1.000
_cell.length_c   1.000
_cell.angle_alpha   90.00
_cell.angle_beta   90.00
_cell.angle_gamma   90.00
#
_symmetry.space_group_name_H-M   'P 1'
#
loop_
_entity.id
_entity.type
_entity.pdbx_description
1 polymer ?
#
loop_
_entity_poly.entity_id
_entity_poly.type
_entity_poly.pdbx_seq_one_letter_code
_entity_poly.pdbx_strand_id
1 'polypeptide(L)'
;SWITVANKHTKLQTEKGTYHVRYIDPEESKPPGDLPTWPSRDQLLAMFRREARSFGLEDKAFFSTEVRKVPNPSYGKVGYYSDGVKKEKGDPCQNLEGRAYDVQYGDVGGFGETKHFQSGLILAWPGNLSFTKQLDLVGEDDFGGYIEYGSGGKTDYDQCDGKPCVLWGHGAFMI
;
A
#
# COMPACT_ATOMS: atom_id res chain seq x y z
N SER A 1 -0.91 3.94 1.14
CA SER A 1 -0.75 5.37 0.81
C SER A 1 -1.79 6.28 1.46
N TRP A 2 -3.10 6.15 1.19
CA TRP A 2 -4.12 7.09 1.72
C TRP A 2 -4.23 7.16 3.25
N ILE A 3 -3.88 6.09 3.95
CA ILE A 3 -3.91 6.03 5.42
C ILE A 3 -2.77 6.87 6.03
N THR A 4 -1.57 6.79 5.44
CA THR A 4 -0.33 7.28 6.09
C THR A 4 0.30 8.48 5.39
N VAL A 5 0.07 8.67 4.10
CA VAL A 5 0.72 9.71 3.27
C VAL A 5 -0.21 10.88 2.98
N ALA A 6 -1.53 10.64 2.89
CA ALA A 6 -2.48 11.72 2.69
C ALA A 6 -2.71 12.49 4.00
N ASN A 7 -2.59 13.81 3.93
CA ASN A 7 -2.95 14.71 5.02
C ASN A 7 -4.46 15.04 4.98
N LYS A 8 -4.97 15.76 6.00
CA LYS A 8 -6.40 16.11 6.09
C LYS A 8 -6.89 17.05 4.98
N HIS A 9 -5.96 17.76 4.33
CA HIS A 9 -6.24 18.69 3.24
C HIS A 9 -6.06 18.05 1.85
N THR A 10 -5.50 16.84 1.78
CA THR A 10 -5.26 16.12 0.53
C THR A 10 -6.59 15.81 -0.14
N LYS A 11 -6.71 16.24 -1.39
CA LYS A 11 -7.82 15.90 -2.29
C LYS A 11 -7.31 15.00 -3.39
N LEU A 12 -8.14 14.03 -3.77
CA LEU A 12 -7.81 13.19 -4.92
C LEU A 12 -8.22 13.88 -6.21
N GLN A 13 -7.22 14.36 -6.95
CA GLN A 13 -7.40 14.84 -8.31
C GLN A 13 -7.14 13.70 -9.30
N THR A 14 -8.21 12.99 -9.65
CA THR A 14 -8.20 11.95 -10.68
C THR A 14 -9.52 12.01 -11.46
N GLU A 15 -9.64 11.21 -12.52
CA GLU A 15 -10.88 11.07 -13.25
C GLU A 15 -12.00 10.58 -12.34
N LYS A 16 -13.19 11.21 -12.44
CA LYS A 16 -14.29 10.89 -11.54
C LYS A 16 -14.65 9.41 -11.66
N GLY A 17 -14.59 8.70 -10.53
CA GLY A 17 -14.92 7.28 -10.45
C GLY A 17 -13.70 6.36 -10.45
N THR A 18 -12.55 6.72 -11.01
CA THR A 18 -11.40 5.79 -11.03
C THR A 18 -10.85 5.45 -9.63
N TYR A 19 -11.26 6.21 -8.62
CA TYR A 19 -10.92 5.99 -7.22
C TYR A 19 -11.80 4.99 -6.49
N HIS A 20 -12.92 4.55 -7.08
CA HIS A 20 -13.81 3.61 -6.40
C HIS A 20 -13.27 2.18 -6.51
N VAL A 21 -13.36 1.41 -5.43
CA VAL A 21 -12.73 0.06 -5.36
C VAL A 21 -13.42 -0.97 -6.25
N ARG A 22 -14.64 -0.66 -6.73
CA ARG A 22 -15.39 -1.48 -7.69
C ARG A 22 -15.18 -1.04 -9.14
N TYR A 23 -14.20 -0.17 -9.43
CA TYR A 23 -14.07 0.46 -10.75
C TYR A 23 -13.85 -0.53 -11.89
N ILE A 24 -13.28 -1.70 -11.58
CA ILE A 24 -13.07 -2.76 -12.54
C ILE A 24 -14.30 -3.64 -12.77
N ASP A 25 -15.29 -3.59 -11.89
CA ASP A 25 -16.53 -4.36 -12.01
C ASP A 25 -17.46 -3.63 -13.00
N PRO A 26 -17.77 -4.19 -14.17
CA PRO A 26 -18.57 -3.50 -15.18
C PRO A 26 -19.97 -3.14 -14.70
N GLU A 27 -20.58 -3.95 -13.81
CA GLU A 27 -21.94 -3.72 -13.29
C GLU A 27 -21.96 -2.62 -12.22
N GLU A 28 -20.85 -2.47 -11.50
CA GLU A 28 -20.68 -1.57 -10.35
C GLU A 28 -19.73 -0.40 -10.64
N SER A 29 -19.24 -0.27 -11.88
CA SER A 29 -18.28 0.74 -12.40
C SER A 29 -18.80 2.19 -12.35
N LYS A 30 -20.02 2.40 -11.85
CA LYS A 30 -20.61 3.72 -11.75
C LYS A 30 -19.92 4.48 -10.62
N PRO A 31 -19.49 5.74 -10.86
CA PRO A 31 -18.92 6.56 -9.80
C PRO A 31 -19.89 6.62 -8.61
N PRO A 32 -19.40 6.41 -7.37
CA PRO A 32 -20.24 6.47 -6.18
C PRO A 32 -20.96 7.82 -6.11
N GLY A 33 -22.30 7.78 -6.12
CA GLY A 33 -23.14 8.97 -6.18
C GLY A 33 -23.07 9.85 -4.93
N ASP A 34 -22.58 9.28 -3.83
CA ASP A 34 -22.42 9.91 -2.51
C ASP A 34 -21.09 10.67 -2.36
N LEU A 35 -20.16 10.56 -3.32
CA LEU A 35 -18.87 11.24 -3.27
C LEU A 35 -18.80 12.44 -4.22
N PRO A 36 -18.21 13.57 -3.77
CA PRO A 36 -17.98 14.71 -4.66
C PRO A 36 -16.93 14.35 -5.73
N THR A 37 -16.81 15.19 -6.76
CA THR A 37 -15.82 15.00 -7.83
C THR A 37 -14.39 14.83 -7.29
N TRP A 38 -14.05 15.57 -6.22
CA TRP A 38 -12.75 15.48 -5.53
C TRP A 38 -12.98 15.12 -4.06
N PRO A 39 -13.07 13.82 -3.72
CA PRO A 39 -13.28 13.40 -2.35
C PRO A 39 -12.06 13.71 -1.48
N SER A 40 -12.32 14.00 -0.21
CA SER A 40 -11.28 14.12 0.81
C SER A 40 -10.70 12.75 1.16
N ARG A 41 -9.52 12.74 1.80
CA ARG A 41 -8.94 11.53 2.41
C ARG A 41 -9.97 10.77 3.25
N ASP A 42 -10.67 11.47 4.14
CA ASP A 42 -11.56 10.82 5.11
C ASP A 42 -12.80 10.20 4.43
N GLN A 43 -13.31 10.84 3.37
CA GLN A 43 -14.38 10.29 2.54
C GLN A 43 -13.94 9.01 1.82
N LEU A 44 -12.73 9.00 1.25
CA LEU A 44 -12.17 7.79 0.62
C LEU A 44 -11.97 6.67 1.62
N LEU A 45 -11.42 6.96 2.82
CA LEU A 45 -11.24 5.96 3.87
C LEU A 45 -12.58 5.40 4.36
N ALA A 46 -13.63 6.23 4.45
CA ALA A 46 -14.98 5.77 4.78
C ALA A 46 -15.53 4.81 3.72
N MET A 47 -15.39 5.15 2.43
CA MET A 47 -15.74 4.26 1.32
C MET A 47 -14.97 2.93 1.40
N PHE A 48 -13.64 2.96 1.56
CA PHE A 48 -12.84 1.73 1.64
C PHE A 48 -13.28 0.80 2.77
N ARG A 49 -13.60 1.35 3.95
CA ARG A 49 -14.11 0.56 5.09
C ARG A 49 -15.48 -0.05 4.81
N ARG A 50 -16.39 0.74 4.23
CA ARG A 50 -17.73 0.26 3.83
C ARG A 50 -17.62 -0.93 2.88
N GLU A 51 -16.77 -0.80 1.87
CA GLU A 51 -16.59 -1.85 0.88
C GLU A 51 -15.86 -3.07 1.45
N ALA A 52 -14.82 -2.88 2.26
CA ALA A 52 -14.15 -4.00 2.93
C ALA A 52 -15.12 -4.83 3.79
N ARG A 53 -16.07 -4.17 4.47
CA ARG A 53 -17.14 -4.83 5.23
C ARG A 53 -18.13 -5.58 4.36
N SER A 54 -18.58 -4.99 3.25
CA SER A 54 -19.57 -5.64 2.36
C SER A 54 -19.03 -6.93 1.73
N PHE A 55 -17.71 -7.05 1.57
CA PHE A 55 -17.03 -8.26 1.09
C PHE A 55 -16.50 -9.19 2.20
N GLY A 56 -16.71 -8.87 3.48
CA GLY A 56 -16.24 -9.67 4.60
C GLY A 56 -14.71 -9.82 4.64
N LEU A 57 -13.98 -8.73 4.35
CA LEU A 57 -12.51 -8.74 4.33
C LEU A 57 -11.89 -8.62 5.71
N GLU A 58 -12.66 -8.25 6.75
CA GLU A 58 -12.16 -8.02 8.10
C GLU A 58 -11.44 -9.27 8.66
N ASP A 59 -12.02 -10.46 8.50
CA ASP A 59 -11.44 -11.73 8.98
C ASP A 59 -10.31 -12.28 8.08
N LYS A 60 -10.05 -11.63 6.94
CA LYS A 60 -9.05 -12.04 5.94
C LYS A 60 -7.86 -11.10 5.88
N ALA A 61 -7.88 -10.01 6.66
CA ALA A 61 -6.88 -8.97 6.65
C ALA A 61 -6.05 -8.99 7.94
N PHE A 62 -4.72 -8.95 7.81
CA PHE A 62 -3.80 -8.80 8.92
C PHE A 62 -3.33 -7.35 8.98
N PHE A 63 -3.88 -6.57 9.92
CA PHE A 63 -3.42 -5.21 10.18
C PHE A 63 -2.17 -5.22 11.07
N SER A 64 -1.48 -4.07 11.15
CA SER A 64 -0.24 -3.91 11.93
C SER A 64 0.83 -4.96 11.63
N THR A 65 0.79 -5.51 10.42
CA THR A 65 1.65 -6.58 9.93
C THR A 65 2.42 -6.09 8.71
N GLU A 66 3.73 -6.31 8.68
CA GLU A 66 4.59 -6.04 7.54
C GLU A 66 5.01 -7.36 6.86
N VAL A 67 4.94 -7.38 5.53
CA VAL A 67 5.58 -8.45 4.74
C VAL A 67 7.05 -8.11 4.61
N ARG A 68 7.92 -8.91 5.21
CA ARG A 68 9.38 -8.68 5.24
C ARG A 68 10.06 -9.26 4.02
N LYS A 69 9.63 -10.46 3.60
CA LYS A 69 10.25 -11.18 2.49
C LYS A 69 9.26 -12.13 1.84
N VAL A 70 9.28 -12.14 0.51
CA VAL A 70 8.67 -13.19 -0.31
C VAL A 70 9.82 -13.85 -1.08
N PRO A 71 10.37 -14.96 -0.58
CA PRO A 71 11.36 -15.73 -1.31
C PRO A 71 10.78 -16.18 -2.66
N ASN A 72 11.66 -16.41 -3.63
CA ASN A 72 11.26 -17.08 -4.87
C ASN A 72 10.52 -18.38 -4.52
N PRO A 73 9.45 -18.72 -5.26
CA PRO A 73 8.68 -19.90 -4.97
C PRO A 73 9.62 -21.10 -5.02
N SER A 74 9.53 -21.94 -4.00
CA SER A 74 10.29 -23.19 -3.98
C SER A 74 9.73 -24.03 -5.11
N TYR A 75 10.41 -24.10 -6.26
CA TYR A 75 10.10 -25.11 -7.25
C TYR A 75 10.32 -26.44 -6.57
N GLY A 76 9.28 -27.25 -6.48
CA GLY A 76 9.37 -28.48 -5.73
C GLY A 76 10.56 -29.35 -6.16
N LYS A 77 11.48 -29.56 -5.22
CA LYS A 77 11.50 -30.85 -4.50
C LYS A 77 10.48 -30.78 -3.35
N VAL A 78 9.22 -30.48 -3.65
CA VAL A 78 8.11 -30.81 -2.76
C VAL A 78 7.95 -32.30 -2.98
N GLY A 79 8.44 -33.08 -2.01
CA GLY A 79 8.30 -34.53 -2.02
C GLY A 79 6.82 -34.87 -1.93
N TYR A 80 6.17 -34.98 -3.08
CA TYR A 80 5.05 -35.88 -3.21
C TYR A 80 5.61 -37.30 -3.04
N TYR A 81 5.27 -37.96 -1.93
CA TYR A 81 5.22 -39.42 -1.93
C TYR A 81 4.06 -39.82 -2.85
N SER A 82 4.32 -39.87 -4.15
CA SER A 82 3.45 -40.54 -5.11
C SER A 82 4.33 -41.23 -6.15
N ASP A 83 4.62 -42.51 -5.89
CA ASP A 83 4.86 -43.57 -6.87
C ASP A 83 5.84 -43.32 -8.03
N GLY A 84 7.04 -42.82 -7.73
CA GLY A 84 8.24 -43.17 -8.53
C GLY A 84 8.28 -42.75 -10.00
N VAL A 85 7.38 -41.89 -10.48
CA VAL A 85 7.40 -41.43 -11.89
C VAL A 85 8.27 -40.17 -12.03
N LYS A 86 9.38 -40.29 -12.76
CA LYS A 86 10.19 -39.14 -13.21
C LYS A 86 9.38 -38.32 -14.22
N LYS A 87 9.06 -37.06 -13.92
CA LYS A 87 8.51 -36.11 -14.92
C LYS A 87 9.65 -35.42 -15.68
N GLU A 88 9.54 -35.42 -17.00
CA GLU A 88 10.48 -34.77 -17.91
C GLU A 88 10.35 -33.24 -17.91
N LYS A 89 11.45 -32.60 -18.29
CA LYS A 89 11.71 -31.17 -18.23
C LYS A 89 11.06 -30.47 -19.43
N GLY A 90 9.74 -30.26 -19.41
CA GLY A 90 9.06 -29.57 -20.50
C GLY A 90 7.67 -29.09 -20.11
N ASP A 91 7.56 -27.77 -19.87
CA ASP A 91 6.36 -26.90 -19.88
C ASP A 91 6.29 -26.01 -18.62
N PRO A 92 6.62 -24.70 -18.72
CA PRO A 92 6.56 -23.77 -17.58
C PRO A 92 5.14 -23.55 -17.03
N CYS A 93 4.10 -23.93 -17.77
CA CYS A 93 2.71 -23.79 -17.37
C CYS A 93 2.12 -25.04 -16.70
N GLN A 94 2.74 -26.22 -16.83
CA GLN A 94 2.25 -27.48 -16.22
C GLN A 94 2.77 -27.72 -14.78
N ASN A 95 3.61 -26.83 -14.26
CA ASN A 95 4.19 -26.91 -12.90
C ASN A 95 3.57 -25.89 -11.92
N LEU A 96 2.29 -25.54 -12.08
CA LEU A 96 1.57 -24.75 -11.06
C LEU A 96 1.12 -25.63 -9.87
N GLU A 97 0.97 -26.94 -10.09
CA GLU A 97 0.74 -27.92 -9.03
C GLU A 97 2.00 -28.03 -8.15
N GLY A 98 2.03 -27.28 -7.05
CA GLY A 98 3.11 -27.33 -6.04
C GLY A 98 3.99 -26.09 -5.93
N ARG A 99 3.66 -24.96 -6.60
CA ARG A 99 4.30 -23.69 -6.26
C ARG A 99 3.69 -23.14 -4.98
N ALA A 100 4.51 -23.08 -3.93
CA ALA A 100 4.16 -22.40 -2.70
C ALA A 100 5.22 -21.33 -2.41
N TYR A 101 4.74 -20.13 -2.10
CA TYR A 101 5.52 -19.02 -1.59
C TYR A 101 5.51 -19.10 -0.07
N ASP A 102 6.69 -19.13 0.54
CA ASP A 102 6.86 -19.01 1.98
C ASP A 102 6.96 -17.54 2.37
N VAL A 103 5.83 -16.90 2.61
CA VAL A 103 5.78 -15.47 2.91
C VAL A 103 6.18 -15.23 4.35
N GLN A 104 7.24 -14.43 4.54
CA GLN A 104 7.73 -14.01 5.83
C GLN A 104 7.11 -12.67 6.21
N TYR A 105 6.48 -12.62 7.37
CA TYR A 105 5.82 -11.44 7.90
C TYR A 105 6.05 -11.29 9.40
N GLY A 106 5.77 -10.10 9.93
CA GLY A 106 5.85 -9.83 11.35
C GLY A 106 5.12 -8.55 11.71
N ASP A 107 5.18 -8.16 12.98
CA ASP A 107 4.56 -6.91 13.42
C ASP A 107 5.33 -5.70 12.87
N VAL A 108 4.60 -4.64 12.56
CA VAL A 108 5.19 -3.37 12.08
C VAL A 108 6.21 -2.84 13.08
N GLY A 109 7.38 -2.42 12.57
CA GLY A 109 8.47 -1.88 13.39
C GLY A 109 9.55 -2.91 13.73
N GLY A 110 9.45 -4.14 13.21
CA GLY A 110 10.51 -5.13 13.34
C GLY A 110 10.61 -5.83 14.69
N PHE A 111 9.77 -5.45 15.66
CA PHE A 111 9.73 -6.08 16.97
C PHE A 111 8.98 -7.41 16.88
N GLY A 112 9.58 -8.50 17.38
CA GLY A 112 8.94 -9.82 17.46
C GLY A 112 9.40 -10.85 16.43
N GLU A 113 8.89 -12.07 16.59
CA GLU A 113 9.24 -13.25 15.81
C GLU A 113 8.74 -13.13 14.36
N THR A 114 9.58 -13.56 13.40
CA THR A 114 9.16 -13.70 12.01
C THR A 114 8.22 -14.89 11.88
N LYS A 115 7.01 -14.62 11.39
CA LYS A 115 5.98 -15.62 11.09
C LYS A 115 6.02 -15.97 9.60
N HIS A 116 5.51 -17.15 9.29
CA HIS A 116 5.50 -17.72 7.95
C HIS A 116 4.08 -18.10 7.55
N PHE A 117 3.70 -17.86 6.29
CA PHE A 117 2.49 -18.42 5.70
C PHE A 117 2.76 -18.90 4.27
N GLN A 118 2.12 -20.00 3.88
CA GLN A 118 2.24 -20.56 2.54
C GLN A 118 1.11 -20.05 1.64
N SER A 119 1.45 -19.65 0.42
CA SER A 119 0.46 -19.27 -0.59
C SER A 119 0.83 -19.79 -1.97
N GLY A 120 -0.15 -20.16 -2.78
CA GLY A 120 0.08 -20.53 -4.19
C GLY A 120 0.30 -19.32 -5.11
N LEU A 121 -0.14 -18.13 -4.69
CA LEU A 121 -0.08 -16.90 -5.47
C LEU A 121 0.20 -15.70 -4.57
N ILE A 122 1.00 -14.77 -5.09
CA ILE A 122 1.25 -13.48 -4.45
C ILE A 122 0.82 -12.39 -5.42
N LEU A 123 -0.11 -11.56 -4.96
CA LEU A 123 -0.52 -10.35 -5.66
C LEU A 123 -0.12 -9.16 -4.79
N ALA A 124 0.71 -8.27 -5.34
CA ALA A 124 1.31 -7.17 -4.59
C ALA A 124 0.71 -5.82 -5.01
N TRP A 125 0.08 -5.14 -4.05
CA TRP A 125 -0.39 -3.76 -4.22
C TRP A 125 0.18 -2.84 -3.12
N PRO A 126 1.52 -2.67 -3.06
CA PRO A 126 2.14 -1.83 -2.04
C PRO A 126 1.80 -0.34 -2.20
N GLY A 127 1.27 0.07 -3.36
CA GLY A 127 1.08 1.46 -3.75
C GLY A 127 2.39 2.11 -4.23
N ASN A 128 2.29 3.22 -4.97
CA ASN A 128 3.45 3.94 -5.51
C ASN A 128 3.95 5.08 -4.59
N LEU A 129 3.13 5.48 -3.62
CA LEU A 129 3.39 6.59 -2.70
C LEU A 129 3.36 6.05 -1.27
N SER A 130 4.31 5.20 -0.94
CA SER A 130 4.35 4.48 0.34
C SER A 130 5.45 4.97 1.27
N PHE A 131 6.46 5.62 0.70
CA PHE A 131 7.56 6.24 1.43
C PHE A 131 7.79 7.64 0.88
N THR A 132 7.95 8.62 1.76
CA THR A 132 8.36 9.96 1.38
C THR A 132 9.85 9.91 1.06
N LYS A 133 10.24 10.37 -0.14
CA LYS A 133 11.64 10.56 -0.46
C LYS A 133 12.14 11.74 0.36
N GLN A 134 13.00 11.46 1.34
CA GLN A 134 13.74 12.49 2.05
C GLN A 134 14.95 12.89 1.21
N LEU A 135 15.26 14.18 1.22
CA LEU A 135 16.41 14.74 0.52
C LEU A 135 17.20 15.52 1.54
N ASP A 136 18.50 15.23 1.61
CA ASP A 136 19.42 15.95 2.47
C ASP A 136 19.76 17.27 1.77
N LEU A 137 19.30 18.40 2.32
CA LEU A 137 19.63 19.72 1.78
C LEU A 137 20.89 20.25 2.47
N VAL A 138 21.82 20.78 1.67
CA VAL A 138 23.05 21.38 2.22
C VAL A 138 22.68 22.60 3.06
N GLY A 139 23.06 22.60 4.33
CA GLY A 139 22.74 23.67 5.29
C GLY A 139 21.36 23.52 5.95
N GLU A 140 20.67 22.39 5.78
CA GLU A 140 19.39 22.11 6.45
C GLU A 140 19.53 22.16 7.98
N ASP A 141 20.60 21.54 8.52
CA ASP A 141 20.90 21.53 9.95
C ASP A 141 21.16 22.94 10.53
N ASP A 142 21.65 23.86 9.69
CA ASP A 142 21.97 25.24 10.08
C ASP A 142 20.78 26.20 9.92
N PHE A 143 19.67 25.77 9.31
CA PHE A 143 18.52 26.63 9.00
C PHE A 143 17.87 27.23 10.26
N GLY A 144 17.91 26.49 11.38
CA GLY A 144 17.40 26.94 12.69
C GLY A 144 15.88 27.13 12.77
N GLY A 145 15.15 26.88 11.69
CA GLY A 145 13.69 26.97 11.60
C GLY A 145 13.00 25.60 11.59
N TYR A 146 11.67 25.63 11.59
CA TYR A 146 10.86 24.42 11.46
C TYR A 146 10.90 23.90 10.01
N ILE A 147 11.25 22.62 9.85
CA ILE A 147 11.31 21.92 8.57
C ILE A 147 10.47 20.65 8.70
N GLU A 148 9.55 20.43 7.75
CA GLU A 148 8.74 19.22 7.70
C GLU A 148 8.28 18.93 6.27
N TYR A 149 8.01 17.65 6.00
CA TYR A 149 7.45 17.20 4.73
C TYR A 149 5.93 17.32 4.73
N GLY A 150 5.34 17.92 3.69
CA GLY A 150 3.89 18.11 3.57
C GLY A 150 3.05 16.81 3.49
N SER A 151 3.70 15.65 3.36
CA SER A 151 3.07 14.33 3.38
C SER A 151 2.80 13.83 4.81
N GLY A 152 1.71 13.07 4.97
CA GLY A 152 1.45 12.28 6.18
C GLY A 152 0.94 13.08 7.38
N GLY A 153 0.54 14.33 7.16
CA GLY A 153 -0.07 15.17 8.20
C GLY A 153 0.89 15.55 9.34
N LYS A 154 2.20 15.51 9.08
CA LYS A 154 3.23 15.85 10.07
C LYS A 154 3.42 17.35 10.26
N THR A 155 3.03 18.15 9.26
CA THR A 155 3.15 19.61 9.30
C THR A 155 2.32 20.20 10.45
N ASP A 156 3.02 20.83 11.39
CA ASP A 156 2.43 21.68 12.41
C ASP A 156 2.27 23.09 11.84
N TYR A 157 1.04 23.42 11.44
CA TYR A 157 0.73 24.72 10.84
C TYR A 157 0.82 25.87 11.84
N ASP A 158 0.79 25.61 13.15
CA ASP A 158 0.96 26.65 14.16
C ASP A 158 2.41 27.19 14.15
N GLN A 159 3.37 26.39 13.69
CA GLN A 159 4.75 26.83 13.46
C GLN A 159 4.88 27.79 12.27
N CYS A 160 3.91 27.80 11.36
CA CYS A 160 3.92 28.61 10.14
C CYS A 160 3.17 29.94 10.28
N ASP A 161 2.28 30.08 11.28
CA ASP A 161 1.38 31.23 11.37
C ASP A 161 2.14 32.56 11.55
N GLY A 162 1.81 33.54 10.71
CA GLY A 162 2.45 34.86 10.70
C GLY A 162 3.94 34.87 10.31
N LYS A 163 4.53 33.75 9.88
CA LYS A 163 5.95 33.65 9.55
C LYS A 163 6.19 33.52 8.04
N PRO A 164 7.33 34.01 7.53
CA PRO A 164 7.77 33.69 6.16
C PRO A 164 7.95 32.18 6.01
N CYS A 165 7.24 31.59 5.03
CA CYS A 165 7.31 30.17 4.73
C CYS A 165 7.93 29.96 3.35
N VAL A 166 8.80 28.96 3.22
CA VAL A 166 9.34 28.50 1.93
C VAL A 166 8.74 27.13 1.64
N LEU A 167 8.10 27.00 0.48
CA LEU A 167 7.60 25.72 -0.03
C LEU A 167 8.56 25.23 -1.11
N TRP A 168 9.06 24.01 -0.95
CA TRP A 168 10.04 23.44 -1.87
C TRP A 168 9.47 22.20 -2.59
N GLY A 169 9.40 22.29 -3.92
CA GLY A 169 8.80 21.29 -4.80
C GLY A 169 7.61 21.83 -5.60
N HIS A 170 7.22 21.10 -6.65
CA HIS A 170 6.20 21.52 -7.63
C HIS A 170 5.12 20.44 -7.83
N GLY A 171 5.03 19.48 -6.90
CA GLY A 171 4.11 18.35 -6.98
C GLY A 171 2.72 18.68 -6.44
N ALA A 172 1.77 17.77 -6.66
CA ALA A 172 0.38 17.93 -6.23
C ALA A 172 0.20 18.11 -4.71
N PHE A 173 1.17 17.68 -3.88
CA PHE A 173 1.13 17.88 -2.43
C PHE A 173 1.55 19.30 -1.99
N MET A 174 2.10 20.12 -2.89
CA MET A 174 2.46 21.51 -2.60
C MET A 174 1.24 22.44 -2.69
N ILE A 175 0.35 22.17 -3.65
CA ILE A 175 -0.85 22.96 -3.96
C ILE A 175 -1.96 22.69 -2.95
#